data_AF-A0A4Y7PZJ8-F1
#
_entry.id   AF-A0A4Y7PZJ8-F1
#
_cell.length_a   1.000
_cell.length_b   1.000
_cell.length_c   1.000
_cell.angle_alpha   90.00
_cell.angle_beta   90.00
_cell.angle_gamma   90.00
#
_symmetry.space_group_name_H-M   'P 1'
#
loop_
_entity.id
_entity.type
_entity.pdbx_description
1 polymer ?
#
loop_
_entity_poly.entity_id
_entity_poly.type
_entity_poly.pdbx_seq_one_letter_code
_entity_poly.pdbx_strand_id
1 'polypeptide(L)'
;MPLFLACYFPAEEPVFIPVDISGILFVKSLLSTIEEELHKIDRFKGIKANDLHLFKADSGVPLKPNDTRRMRALQWLHQPANGSELDEDEYLDVLFPNGNVQGMVDIIIADAEVLEMLEGLGDPDNEYLRKIMKALDKRVKCESSPSPSEFVNNPNKQSEAFRGAKPPIYMDRPGGAPAVIYQPSLATLQHRLEHPETITVSSTDVEHAAEFFRCAAAFYKDESERQKAIKTILDGALGATGNWQLSLGWADSIKPVGSWWNEHFLLLVLELKNTLGLHGDALLQAAFDYFKIVSREKYKEFRQYCNFPVVLIGITANRLEIGVAVCVGPIYVTRLLTLDLSLDFLASNSIVRLARVFHALSSCRDELQIYYEGVRNKISRRLSCLYPNPTPIDPSTELPQLIYKQFLSPAGQPISNIVELANKTSALYVAILTATNHEVVVKFTARYSEEAHRLLAEAQLAPALHYCGRVVGDLFMIVMDRVDGTSIWQLKQDKTPIPSVVPTKVEEAVRILHDNNIVHGDLRDPNILYSASSNSVMLVDFDWPGKHGVCRYPATLNRSANWAQGVGPYETMLKEHDSWQVKRLQGLCP
;
A
#
# COMPACT_ATOMS: atom_id res chain seq x y z
N MET A 1 34.50 -2.41 -46.95
CA MET A 1 35.22 -3.11 -45.86
C MET A 1 34.17 -3.56 -44.85
N PRO A 2 34.36 -4.67 -44.12
CA PRO A 2 33.47 -5.02 -43.02
C PRO A 2 33.48 -3.89 -41.99
N LEU A 3 32.28 -3.49 -41.58
CA LEU A 3 32.03 -2.38 -40.67
C LEU A 3 31.72 -2.96 -39.31
N PHE A 4 32.61 -2.75 -38.34
CA PHE A 4 32.39 -3.21 -36.96
C PHE A 4 31.75 -2.09 -36.16
N LEU A 5 30.58 -2.37 -35.56
CA LEU A 5 29.86 -1.43 -34.69
C LEU A 5 29.74 -1.99 -33.28
N ALA A 6 30.04 -1.15 -32.30
CA ALA A 6 29.86 -1.41 -30.89
C ALA A 6 28.49 -0.90 -30.43
N CYS A 7 27.49 -1.79 -30.43
CA CYS A 7 26.15 -1.47 -29.95
C CYS A 7 26.03 -1.78 -28.45
N TYR A 8 25.33 -0.91 -27.71
CA TYR A 8 25.13 -1.09 -26.28
C TYR A 8 23.68 -0.82 -25.89
N PHE A 9 23.06 -1.79 -25.22
CA PHE A 9 21.70 -1.70 -24.70
C PHE A 9 21.76 -1.50 -23.17
N PRO A 10 21.51 -0.29 -22.64
CA PRO A 10 21.67 0.04 -21.22
C PRO A 10 20.45 -0.34 -20.36
N ALA A 11 19.80 -1.47 -20.66
CA ALA A 11 18.72 -2.06 -19.86
C ALA A 11 19.16 -2.33 -18.39
N GLU A 12 18.24 -2.75 -17.51
CA GLU A 12 18.58 -3.08 -16.09
C GLU A 12 19.80 -3.99 -15.99
N GLU A 13 19.82 -5.02 -16.83
CA GLU A 13 21.01 -5.81 -17.11
C GLU A 13 21.53 -5.46 -18.50
N PRO A 14 22.61 -4.67 -18.59
CA PRO A 14 23.05 -4.10 -19.85
C PRO A 14 23.66 -5.17 -20.76
N VAL A 15 23.45 -5.03 -22.06
CA VAL A 15 24.00 -5.93 -23.09
C VAL A 15 24.92 -5.17 -24.01
N PHE A 16 26.07 -5.77 -24.30
CA PHE A 16 26.96 -5.32 -25.35
C PHE A 16 26.80 -6.23 -26.56
N ILE A 17 26.47 -5.64 -27.72
CA ILE A 17 26.19 -6.37 -28.96
C ILE A 17 27.20 -5.90 -30.01
N PRO A 18 28.26 -6.68 -30.27
CA PRO A 18 29.16 -6.41 -31.38
C PRO A 18 28.47 -6.83 -32.68
N VAL A 19 28.35 -5.90 -33.63
CA VAL A 19 27.74 -6.19 -34.94
C VAL A 19 28.81 -6.05 -36.02
N ASP A 20 29.00 -7.12 -36.81
CA ASP A 20 29.83 -7.11 -38.01
C ASP A 20 28.95 -7.00 -39.25
N ILE A 21 29.16 -5.94 -40.03
CA ILE A 21 28.32 -5.57 -41.16
C ILE A 21 29.12 -5.72 -42.45
N SER A 22 28.71 -6.65 -43.31
CA SER A 22 29.27 -6.85 -44.64
C SER A 22 28.28 -6.38 -45.72
N GLY A 23 28.54 -5.23 -46.34
CA GLY A 23 27.74 -4.69 -47.46
C GLY A 23 27.12 -3.32 -47.19
N ILE A 24 26.38 -2.77 -48.15
CA ILE A 24 25.59 -1.54 -47.98
C ILE A 24 24.27 -1.97 -47.32
N LEU A 25 24.06 -1.55 -46.07
CA LEU A 25 22.91 -1.93 -45.26
C LEU A 25 22.25 -0.68 -44.68
N PHE A 26 20.92 -0.68 -44.67
CA PHE A 26 20.09 0.35 -44.04
C PHE A 26 20.07 0.12 -42.52
N VAL A 27 19.78 1.18 -41.74
CA VAL A 27 19.56 1.09 -40.29
C VAL A 27 18.50 0.02 -39.96
N LYS A 28 17.47 -0.13 -40.79
CA LYS A 28 16.48 -1.21 -40.68
C LYS A 28 17.09 -2.62 -40.62
N SER A 29 18.12 -2.88 -41.40
CA SER A 29 18.81 -4.19 -41.38
C SER A 29 19.59 -4.39 -40.09
N LEU A 30 20.15 -3.32 -39.53
CA LEU A 30 20.80 -3.36 -38.22
C LEU A 30 19.81 -3.64 -37.09
N LEU A 31 18.61 -3.04 -37.13
CA LEU A 31 17.54 -3.32 -36.17
C LEU A 31 17.18 -4.82 -36.14
N SER A 32 17.03 -5.45 -37.31
CA SER A 32 16.77 -6.90 -37.39
C SER A 32 17.92 -7.73 -36.81
N THR A 33 19.18 -7.37 -37.08
CA THR A 33 20.35 -8.06 -36.49
C THR A 33 20.40 -7.90 -34.97
N ILE A 34 20.09 -6.70 -34.45
CA ILE A 34 20.03 -6.45 -33.00
C ILE A 34 18.91 -7.27 -32.36
N GLU A 35 17.73 -7.36 -32.99
CA GLU A 35 16.63 -8.19 -32.55
C GLU A 35 17.06 -9.67 -32.42
N GLU A 36 17.69 -10.23 -33.46
CA GLU A 36 18.19 -11.61 -33.45
C GLU A 36 19.21 -11.86 -32.32
N GLU A 37 20.15 -10.94 -32.10
CA GLU A 37 21.13 -11.03 -31.02
C GLU A 37 20.47 -10.95 -29.63
N LEU A 38 19.47 -10.08 -29.46
CA LEU A 38 18.71 -9.98 -28.22
C LEU A 38 17.89 -11.25 -27.96
N HIS A 39 17.30 -11.88 -28.98
CA HIS A 39 16.51 -13.11 -28.84
C HIS A 39 17.33 -14.33 -28.39
N LYS A 40 18.67 -14.29 -28.54
CA LYS A 40 19.56 -15.31 -27.96
C LYS A 40 19.58 -15.26 -26.43
N ILE A 41 19.15 -14.16 -25.84
CA ILE A 41 19.04 -13.97 -24.39
C ILE A 41 17.57 -14.15 -24.00
N ASP A 42 17.27 -15.18 -23.19
CA ASP A 42 15.89 -15.61 -22.88
C ASP A 42 14.93 -14.48 -22.48
N ARG A 43 15.42 -13.46 -21.75
CA ARG A 43 14.59 -12.33 -21.28
C ARG A 43 14.16 -11.35 -22.38
N PHE A 44 14.88 -11.27 -23.49
CA PHE A 44 14.62 -10.29 -24.56
C PHE A 44 13.93 -10.89 -25.78
N LYS A 45 13.55 -12.18 -25.74
CA LYS A 45 12.83 -12.89 -26.83
C LYS A 45 11.52 -12.24 -27.29
N GLY A 46 10.95 -11.32 -26.51
CA GLY A 46 9.70 -10.63 -26.83
C GLY A 46 9.87 -9.25 -27.48
N ILE A 47 11.08 -8.71 -27.54
CA ILE A 47 11.36 -7.39 -28.12
C ILE A 47 11.36 -7.50 -29.64
N LYS A 48 10.66 -6.59 -30.32
CA LYS A 48 10.65 -6.50 -31.79
C LYS A 48 11.51 -5.33 -32.25
N ALA A 49 12.05 -5.41 -33.47
CA ALA A 49 12.79 -4.30 -34.10
C ALA A 49 12.05 -2.95 -34.03
N ASN A 50 10.73 -2.94 -34.24
CA ASN A 50 9.92 -1.71 -34.22
C ASN A 50 9.75 -1.08 -32.83
N ASP A 51 10.11 -1.80 -31.76
CA ASP A 51 10.05 -1.30 -30.39
C ASP A 51 11.41 -0.69 -29.95
N LEU A 52 12.41 -0.71 -30.83
CA LEU A 52 13.78 -0.25 -30.57
C LEU A 52 14.09 1.07 -31.28
N HIS A 53 14.73 1.96 -30.54
CA HIS A 53 15.28 3.22 -31.00
C HIS A 53 16.81 3.14 -30.98
N LEU A 54 17.47 3.57 -32.05
CA LEU A 54 18.92 3.55 -32.17
C LEU A 54 19.47 4.97 -32.15
N PHE A 55 20.44 5.24 -31.27
CA PHE A 55 21.07 6.54 -31.14
C PHE A 55 22.55 6.46 -31.48
N LYS A 56 23.01 7.32 -32.39
CA LYS A 56 24.41 7.47 -32.75
C LYS A 56 25.16 8.25 -31.67
N ALA A 57 26.10 7.57 -31.01
CA ALA A 57 26.75 8.07 -29.81
C ALA A 57 27.96 8.99 -30.06
N ASP A 58 28.31 9.31 -31.33
CA ASP A 58 29.36 10.24 -31.81
C ASP A 58 30.44 10.61 -30.77
N SER A 59 31.16 9.59 -30.26
CA SER A 59 32.26 9.65 -29.27
C SER A 59 31.96 10.02 -27.81
N GLY A 60 30.69 10.05 -27.38
CA GLY A 60 30.27 10.45 -26.04
C GLY A 60 30.35 9.38 -24.94
N VAL A 61 30.49 8.09 -25.27
CA VAL A 61 30.44 6.99 -24.28
C VAL A 61 31.59 5.99 -24.45
N PRO A 62 32.62 6.03 -23.58
CA PRO A 62 33.73 5.08 -23.63
C PRO A 62 33.37 3.67 -23.17
N LEU A 63 33.91 2.63 -23.84
CA LEU A 63 33.68 1.23 -23.48
C LEU A 63 34.22 0.87 -22.08
N LYS A 64 35.31 1.48 -21.62
CA LYS A 64 35.86 1.24 -20.28
C LYS A 64 35.71 2.46 -19.37
N PRO A 65 35.60 2.28 -18.04
CA PRO A 65 35.39 1.02 -17.33
C PRO A 65 33.96 0.47 -17.47
N ASN A 66 33.78 -0.85 -17.33
CA ASN A 66 32.50 -1.54 -17.63
C ASN A 66 31.41 -1.19 -16.60
N ASP A 67 31.83 -1.11 -15.36
CA ASP A 67 31.08 -0.87 -14.13
C ASP A 67 30.35 0.49 -14.13
N THR A 68 30.86 1.48 -14.87
CA THR A 68 30.19 2.79 -15.06
C THR A 68 29.61 3.01 -16.45
N ARG A 69 29.75 2.03 -17.37
CA ARG A 69 29.32 2.17 -18.77
C ARG A 69 27.82 2.39 -18.90
N ARG A 70 27.02 1.65 -18.13
CA ARG A 70 25.55 1.80 -18.10
C ARG A 70 25.13 3.22 -17.72
N MET A 71 25.68 3.74 -16.61
CA MET A 71 25.35 5.09 -16.14
C MET A 71 25.71 6.16 -17.18
N ARG A 72 26.91 6.06 -17.78
CA ARG A 72 27.36 6.99 -18.82
C ARG A 72 26.49 6.95 -20.07
N ALA A 73 26.06 5.76 -20.50
CA ALA A 73 25.15 5.60 -21.64
C ALA A 73 23.78 6.23 -21.37
N LEU A 74 23.21 6.01 -20.18
CA LEU A 74 21.94 6.64 -19.79
C LEU A 74 22.06 8.17 -19.64
N GLN A 75 23.17 8.67 -19.08
CA GLN A 75 23.44 10.11 -19.00
C GLN A 75 23.52 10.76 -20.37
N TRP A 76 24.18 10.09 -21.32
CA TRP A 76 24.25 10.57 -22.70
C TRP A 76 22.86 10.56 -23.37
N LEU A 77 22.10 9.47 -23.20
CA LEU A 77 20.72 9.36 -23.74
C LEU A 77 19.74 10.37 -23.15
N HIS A 78 20.00 10.90 -21.95
CA HIS A 78 19.14 11.90 -21.33
C HIS A 78 19.22 13.28 -22.02
N GLN A 79 20.33 13.56 -22.70
CA GLN A 79 20.55 14.78 -23.48
C GLN A 79 21.29 14.46 -24.78
N PRO A 80 20.65 13.72 -25.71
CA PRO A 80 21.27 13.38 -26.97
C PRO A 80 21.41 14.65 -27.83
N ALA A 81 22.41 14.70 -28.71
CA ALA A 81 22.51 15.82 -29.65
C ALA A 81 21.32 15.79 -30.63
N ASN A 82 20.91 16.96 -31.13
CA ASN A 82 19.86 17.03 -32.14
C ASN A 82 20.26 16.21 -33.39
N GLY A 83 19.39 15.28 -33.80
CA GLY A 83 19.65 14.39 -34.94
C GLY A 83 20.50 13.16 -34.60
N SER A 84 20.67 12.81 -33.32
CA SER A 84 21.36 11.59 -32.91
C SER A 84 20.52 10.32 -33.05
N GLU A 85 19.20 10.41 -33.09
CA GLU A 85 18.33 9.24 -33.33
C GLU A 85 18.39 8.88 -34.82
N LEU A 86 18.63 7.61 -35.10
CA LEU A 86 18.82 7.09 -36.45
C LEU A 86 17.47 6.72 -37.08
N ASP A 87 17.27 7.11 -38.33
CA ASP A 87 16.07 6.75 -39.11
C ASP A 87 16.29 5.42 -39.85
N GLU A 88 15.24 4.60 -39.96
CA GLU A 88 15.30 3.26 -40.59
C GLU A 88 15.86 3.28 -42.02
N ASP A 89 15.63 4.38 -42.74
CA ASP A 89 15.99 4.57 -44.15
C ASP A 89 17.42 5.13 -44.35
N GLU A 90 18.17 5.39 -43.27
CA GLU A 90 19.54 5.87 -43.38
C GLU A 90 20.56 4.76 -43.73
N TYR A 91 21.61 5.17 -44.44
CA TYR A 91 22.69 4.29 -44.88
C TYR A 91 23.81 4.21 -43.84
N LEU A 92 24.13 2.99 -43.37
CA LEU A 92 25.11 2.80 -42.29
C LEU A 92 26.54 3.17 -42.68
N ASP A 93 26.93 3.02 -43.95
CA ASP A 93 28.24 3.40 -44.48
C ASP A 93 28.42 4.92 -44.59
N VAL A 94 27.31 5.67 -44.72
CA VAL A 94 27.30 7.13 -44.64
C VAL A 94 27.38 7.61 -43.19
N LEU A 95 26.65 6.96 -42.28
CA LEU A 95 26.64 7.32 -40.86
C LEU A 95 27.96 6.99 -40.15
N PHE A 96 28.58 5.86 -40.51
CA PHE A 96 29.81 5.35 -39.90
C PHE A 96 30.90 5.08 -40.96
N PRO A 97 31.45 6.12 -41.63
CA PRO A 97 32.39 5.93 -42.74
C PRO A 97 33.70 5.23 -42.37
N ASN A 98 34.07 5.27 -41.07
CA ASN A 98 35.29 4.67 -40.54
C ASN A 98 35.05 3.47 -39.59
N GLY A 99 33.79 3.06 -39.38
CA GLY A 99 33.42 2.07 -38.35
C GLY A 99 33.74 2.49 -36.92
N ASN A 100 33.81 1.53 -36.00
CA ASN A 100 34.09 1.79 -34.59
C ASN A 100 35.41 2.54 -34.41
N VAL A 101 35.34 3.69 -33.74
CA VAL A 101 36.51 4.40 -33.24
C VAL A 101 36.98 3.69 -31.96
N GLN A 102 38.19 3.15 -32.00
CA GLN A 102 38.75 2.23 -31.01
C GLN A 102 38.46 2.68 -29.56
N GLY A 103 37.58 1.94 -28.87
CA GLY A 103 37.31 2.14 -27.44
C GLY A 103 36.03 2.90 -27.08
N MET A 104 35.19 3.30 -28.05
CA MET A 104 33.90 3.96 -27.82
C MET A 104 32.70 3.07 -28.17
N VAL A 105 31.53 3.37 -27.60
CA VAL A 105 30.23 2.87 -28.06
C VAL A 105 29.82 3.68 -29.29
N ASP A 106 29.39 3.02 -30.36
CA ASP A 106 28.93 3.68 -31.58
C ASP A 106 27.42 3.92 -31.58
N ILE A 107 26.67 2.94 -31.07
CA ILE A 107 25.21 2.95 -31.07
C ILE A 107 24.71 2.60 -29.68
N ILE A 108 23.82 3.44 -29.16
CA ILE A 108 23.06 3.14 -27.95
C ILE A 108 21.65 2.73 -28.37
N ILE A 109 21.21 1.58 -27.89
CA ILE A 109 19.89 1.03 -28.14
C ILE A 109 18.98 1.48 -26.99
N ALA A 110 17.75 1.90 -27.27
CA ALA A 110 16.74 2.17 -26.25
C ALA A 110 15.40 1.58 -26.67
N ASP A 111 14.73 0.89 -25.76
CA ASP A 111 13.32 0.55 -25.88
C ASP A 111 12.49 1.49 -24.99
N ALA A 112 11.17 1.27 -24.95
CA ALA A 112 10.29 2.02 -24.06
C ALA A 112 10.75 1.98 -22.58
N GLU A 113 11.28 0.85 -22.11
CA GLU A 113 11.75 0.70 -20.72
C GLU A 113 13.01 1.53 -20.46
N VAL A 114 13.97 1.58 -21.41
CA VAL A 114 15.17 2.43 -21.35
C VAL A 114 14.80 3.91 -21.38
N LEU A 115 13.89 4.33 -22.27
CA LEU A 115 13.44 5.72 -22.36
C LEU A 115 12.73 6.17 -21.07
N GLU A 116 11.91 5.29 -20.46
CA GLU A 116 11.34 5.53 -19.13
C GLU A 116 12.41 5.67 -18.04
N MET A 117 13.58 5.03 -18.15
CA MET A 117 14.67 5.20 -17.16
C MET A 117 15.28 6.61 -17.19
N LEU A 118 15.16 7.31 -18.32
CA LEU A 118 15.65 8.68 -18.48
C LEU A 118 14.75 9.67 -17.72
N GLU A 119 13.46 9.35 -17.57
CA GLU A 119 12.53 10.08 -16.72
C GLU A 119 12.90 9.85 -15.24
N GLY A 120 13.78 10.70 -14.70
CA GLY A 120 14.25 10.62 -13.31
C GLY A 120 15.71 10.16 -13.17
N LEU A 121 16.51 10.28 -14.22
CA LEU A 121 17.96 10.07 -14.13
C LEU A 121 18.57 11.05 -13.11
N GLY A 122 19.20 10.53 -12.05
CA GLY A 122 19.77 11.31 -10.95
C GLY A 122 18.95 11.32 -9.66
N ASP A 123 17.72 10.79 -9.66
CA ASP A 123 16.98 10.50 -8.43
C ASP A 123 17.37 9.09 -7.91
N PRO A 124 18.02 8.99 -6.73
CA PRO A 124 18.41 7.70 -6.16
C PRO A 124 17.22 6.78 -5.86
N ASP A 125 16.01 7.35 -5.72
CA ASP A 125 14.79 6.58 -5.45
C ASP A 125 14.08 6.13 -6.76
N ASN A 126 14.51 6.56 -7.95
CA ASN A 126 13.75 6.34 -9.20
C ASN A 126 13.51 4.86 -9.54
N GLU A 127 14.53 4.02 -9.38
CA GLU A 127 14.40 2.57 -9.63
C GLU A 127 13.35 1.94 -8.70
N TYR A 128 13.36 2.34 -7.42
CA TYR A 128 12.35 1.91 -6.46
C TYR A 128 10.96 2.39 -6.87
N LEU A 129 10.80 3.68 -7.20
CA LEU A 129 9.53 4.26 -7.63
C LEU A 129 8.96 3.54 -8.85
N ARG A 130 9.78 3.23 -9.86
CA ARG A 130 9.38 2.47 -11.05
C ARG A 130 8.91 1.05 -10.69
N LYS A 131 9.66 0.34 -9.84
CA LYS A 131 9.28 -1.01 -9.38
C LYS A 131 7.94 -0.99 -8.64
N ILE A 132 7.69 0.01 -7.79
CA ILE A 132 6.42 0.19 -7.11
C ILE A 132 5.29 0.55 -8.08
N MET A 133 5.52 1.43 -9.06
CA MET A 133 4.51 1.78 -10.07
C MET A 133 4.10 0.57 -10.92
N LYS A 134 5.08 -0.21 -11.39
CA LYS A 134 4.83 -1.45 -12.15
C LYS A 134 4.05 -2.46 -11.31
N ALA A 135 4.37 -2.57 -10.01
CA ALA A 135 3.63 -3.40 -9.07
C ALA A 135 2.19 -2.89 -8.84
N LEU A 136 2.00 -1.58 -8.70
CA LEU A 136 0.72 -0.91 -8.51
C LEU A 136 -0.22 -1.18 -9.69
N ASP A 137 0.25 -0.91 -10.90
CA ASP A 137 -0.54 -1.13 -12.10
C ASP A 137 -0.92 -2.61 -12.27
N LYS A 138 0.03 -3.52 -12.01
CA LYS A 138 -0.26 -4.96 -12.03
C LYS A 138 -1.29 -5.36 -10.99
N ARG A 139 -1.31 -4.70 -9.82
CA ARG A 139 -2.21 -5.05 -8.71
C ARG A 139 -3.64 -4.53 -8.90
N VAL A 140 -3.76 -3.34 -9.49
CA VAL A 140 -5.03 -2.64 -9.69
C VAL A 140 -5.75 -3.09 -10.95
N LYS A 141 -5.04 -3.56 -11.98
CA LYS A 141 -5.63 -3.95 -13.26
C LYS A 141 -6.63 -5.11 -13.09
N CYS A 142 -7.80 -4.95 -13.71
CA CYS A 142 -8.84 -5.97 -13.78
C CYS A 142 -8.98 -6.43 -15.24
N GLU A 143 -8.59 -7.67 -15.57
CA GLU A 143 -8.64 -8.18 -16.95
C GLU A 143 -9.99 -8.81 -17.30
N SER A 144 -10.59 -9.57 -16.37
CA SER A 144 -11.93 -10.14 -16.51
C SER A 144 -12.50 -10.35 -15.10
N SER A 145 -13.68 -9.81 -14.84
CA SER A 145 -14.39 -9.98 -13.57
C SER A 145 -15.91 -10.09 -13.79
N PRO A 146 -16.61 -10.88 -12.95
CA PRO A 146 -18.07 -10.98 -13.00
C PRO A 146 -18.74 -9.62 -12.81
N SER A 147 -20.03 -9.51 -13.10
CA SER A 147 -20.77 -8.29 -12.70
C SER A 147 -20.80 -8.17 -11.16
N PRO A 148 -20.89 -6.95 -10.59
CA PRO A 148 -21.02 -6.76 -9.14
C PRO A 148 -22.16 -7.58 -8.52
N SER A 149 -23.32 -7.61 -9.18
CA SER A 149 -24.47 -8.41 -8.74
C SER A 149 -24.20 -9.91 -8.80
N GLU A 150 -23.54 -10.42 -9.83
CA GLU A 150 -23.16 -11.84 -9.94
C GLU A 150 -22.14 -12.20 -8.85
N PHE A 151 -21.18 -11.31 -8.58
CA PHE A 151 -20.15 -11.51 -7.58
C PHE A 151 -20.75 -11.73 -6.19
N VAL A 152 -21.66 -10.87 -5.75
CA VAL A 152 -22.27 -11.00 -4.41
C VAL A 152 -23.27 -12.15 -4.29
N ASN A 153 -23.78 -12.65 -5.42
CA ASN A 153 -24.71 -13.78 -5.46
C ASN A 153 -24.04 -15.15 -5.67
N ASN A 154 -22.75 -15.18 -6.02
CA ASN A 154 -22.05 -16.42 -6.36
C ASN A 154 -20.86 -16.70 -5.43
N PRO A 155 -20.98 -17.68 -4.51
CA PRO A 155 -19.90 -17.99 -3.57
C PRO A 155 -18.65 -18.54 -4.26
N ASN A 156 -18.78 -19.17 -5.44
CA ASN A 156 -17.62 -19.64 -6.21
C ASN A 156 -16.84 -18.46 -6.76
N LYS A 157 -17.51 -17.40 -7.25
CA LYS A 157 -16.86 -16.16 -7.71
C LYS A 157 -16.17 -15.41 -6.58
N GLN A 158 -16.80 -15.36 -5.40
CA GLN A 158 -16.14 -14.82 -4.21
C GLN A 158 -14.92 -15.65 -3.81
N SER A 159 -15.04 -16.98 -3.83
CA SER A 159 -13.93 -17.87 -3.54
C SER A 159 -12.77 -17.70 -4.53
N GLU A 160 -13.05 -17.60 -5.83
CA GLU A 160 -12.04 -17.34 -6.88
C GLU A 160 -11.31 -16.01 -6.62
N ALA A 161 -12.04 -14.95 -6.25
CA ALA A 161 -11.45 -13.63 -6.00
C ALA A 161 -10.70 -13.54 -4.66
N PHE A 162 -11.21 -14.16 -3.59
CA PHE A 162 -10.70 -14.00 -2.23
C PHE A 162 -9.75 -15.11 -1.75
N ARG A 163 -9.79 -16.32 -2.33
CA ARG A 163 -8.88 -17.42 -1.96
C ARG A 163 -7.57 -17.44 -2.74
N GLY A 164 -7.43 -16.60 -3.77
CA GLY A 164 -6.15 -16.44 -4.47
C GLY A 164 -5.06 -15.96 -3.51
N ALA A 165 -3.78 -16.16 -3.86
CA ALA A 165 -2.65 -15.68 -3.05
C ALA A 165 -2.63 -14.14 -2.86
N LYS A 166 -3.40 -13.43 -3.67
CA LYS A 166 -3.39 -11.97 -3.82
C LYS A 166 -4.80 -11.43 -4.15
N PRO A 167 -5.74 -11.41 -3.19
CA PRO A 167 -7.07 -10.84 -3.38
C PRO A 167 -7.01 -9.36 -3.79
N PRO A 168 -7.92 -8.87 -4.66
CA PRO A 168 -7.96 -7.46 -5.03
C PRO A 168 -8.58 -6.57 -3.94
N ILE A 169 -9.50 -7.12 -3.14
CA ILE A 169 -10.26 -6.41 -2.11
C ILE A 169 -10.07 -7.11 -0.76
N TYR A 170 -9.86 -6.31 0.28
CA TYR A 170 -9.75 -6.72 1.68
C TYR A 170 -10.87 -6.09 2.47
N MET A 171 -11.89 -6.89 2.76
CA MET A 171 -13.10 -6.48 3.47
C MET A 171 -13.47 -7.60 4.44
N ASP A 172 -12.98 -7.52 5.68
CA ASP A 172 -13.10 -8.51 6.77
C ASP A 172 -12.49 -9.90 6.48
N ARG A 173 -12.75 -10.48 5.29
CA ARG A 173 -12.36 -11.83 4.86
C ARG A 173 -11.89 -11.81 3.40
N PRO A 174 -10.58 -11.62 3.13
CA PRO A 174 -9.51 -11.47 4.10
C PRO A 174 -9.49 -10.08 4.76
N GLY A 175 -9.03 -10.04 6.01
CA GLY A 175 -8.79 -8.78 6.71
C GLY A 175 -7.53 -8.10 6.16
N GLY A 176 -7.51 -6.76 6.23
CA GLY A 176 -6.39 -5.93 5.81
C GLY A 176 -6.19 -4.76 6.76
N ALA A 177 -5.30 -3.83 6.38
CA ALA A 177 -5.12 -2.60 7.14
C ALA A 177 -6.41 -1.75 7.12
N PRO A 178 -6.73 -1.01 8.20
CA PRO A 178 -7.86 -0.09 8.18
C PRO A 178 -7.64 1.00 7.12
N ALA A 179 -8.60 1.20 6.22
CA ALA A 179 -8.52 2.17 5.13
C ALA A 179 -8.31 3.61 5.65
N VAL A 180 -8.82 3.91 6.84
CA VAL A 180 -8.74 5.21 7.49
C VAL A 180 -7.32 5.68 7.81
N ILE A 181 -6.35 4.76 7.97
CA ILE A 181 -4.96 5.17 8.27
C ILE A 181 -4.29 5.84 7.08
N TYR A 182 -4.85 5.70 5.87
CA TYR A 182 -4.31 6.23 4.64
C TYR A 182 -4.92 7.56 4.22
N GLN A 183 -6.06 7.97 4.82
CA GLN A 183 -6.75 9.17 4.38
C GLN A 183 -7.47 9.91 5.54
N PRO A 184 -7.08 11.18 5.82
CA PRO A 184 -7.60 11.93 6.96
C PRO A 184 -9.10 12.23 6.98
N SER A 185 -9.74 12.48 5.83
CA SER A 185 -11.19 12.69 5.74
C SER A 185 -11.98 11.42 6.13
N LEU A 186 -11.51 10.24 5.70
CA LEU A 186 -12.10 8.96 6.08
C LEU A 186 -11.89 8.65 7.57
N ALA A 187 -10.73 8.99 8.12
CA ALA A 187 -10.48 8.92 9.57
C ALA A 187 -11.39 9.88 10.35
N THR A 188 -11.54 11.11 9.88
CA THR A 188 -12.43 12.10 10.49
C THR A 188 -13.89 11.63 10.46
N LEU A 189 -14.32 10.99 9.37
CA LEU A 189 -15.63 10.34 9.29
C LEU A 189 -15.78 9.23 10.34
N GLN A 190 -14.81 8.33 10.49
CA GLN A 190 -14.85 7.30 11.53
C GLN A 190 -15.00 7.92 12.92
N HIS A 191 -14.17 8.90 13.25
CA HIS A 191 -14.21 9.57 14.56
C HIS A 191 -15.57 10.21 14.83
N ARG A 192 -16.17 10.88 13.84
CA ARG A 192 -17.52 11.47 13.90
C ARG A 192 -18.62 10.43 14.10
N LEU A 193 -18.50 9.25 13.47
CA LEU A 193 -19.48 8.17 13.60
C LEU A 193 -19.38 7.42 14.93
N GLU A 194 -18.20 7.38 15.54
CA GLU A 194 -17.96 6.84 16.88
C GLU A 194 -18.42 7.79 17.99
N HIS A 195 -18.37 9.10 17.74
CA HIS A 195 -18.77 10.16 18.67
C HIS A 195 -19.88 11.06 18.10
N PRO A 196 -21.02 10.50 17.66
CA PRO A 196 -22.06 11.24 16.94
C PRO A 196 -22.69 12.35 17.80
N GLU A 197 -22.60 12.26 19.12
CA GLU A 197 -23.07 13.27 20.07
C GLU A 197 -22.37 14.63 19.94
N THR A 198 -21.16 14.64 19.38
CA THR A 198 -20.39 15.87 19.12
C THR A 198 -20.93 16.65 17.91
N ILE A 199 -21.77 16.02 17.10
CA ILE A 199 -22.36 16.62 15.90
C ILE A 199 -23.69 17.30 16.25
N THR A 200 -23.76 18.59 15.96
CA THR A 200 -24.99 19.38 16.06
C THR A 200 -25.77 19.25 14.75
N VAL A 201 -27.07 18.98 14.84
CA VAL A 201 -27.97 18.82 13.69
C VAL A 201 -29.11 19.82 13.77
N SER A 202 -29.55 20.31 12.61
CA SER A 202 -30.68 21.23 12.47
C SER A 202 -32.03 20.49 12.43
N SER A 203 -33.14 21.23 12.51
CA SER A 203 -34.49 20.67 12.30
C SER A 203 -34.61 20.00 10.92
N THR A 204 -34.03 20.63 9.90
CA THR A 204 -34.06 20.11 8.52
C THR A 204 -33.29 18.79 8.39
N ASP A 205 -32.15 18.64 9.07
CA ASP A 205 -31.40 17.38 9.08
C ASP A 205 -32.24 16.26 9.72
N VAL A 206 -32.93 16.57 10.82
CA VAL A 206 -33.82 15.65 11.53
C VAL A 206 -35.03 15.28 10.68
N GLU A 207 -35.59 16.22 9.92
CA GLU A 207 -36.70 15.99 9.00
C GLU A 207 -36.31 15.03 7.87
N HIS A 208 -35.18 15.27 7.20
CA HIS A 208 -34.66 14.36 6.17
C HIS A 208 -34.38 12.96 6.74
N ALA A 209 -33.77 12.88 7.93
CA ALA A 209 -33.53 11.62 8.61
C ALA A 209 -34.83 10.89 8.96
N ALA A 210 -35.84 11.61 9.46
CA ALA A 210 -37.14 11.03 9.80
C ALA A 210 -37.90 10.52 8.57
N GLU A 211 -37.80 11.22 7.44
CA GLU A 211 -38.38 10.76 6.17
C GLU A 211 -37.67 9.50 5.66
N PHE A 212 -36.34 9.50 5.65
CA PHE A 212 -35.57 8.32 5.28
C PHE A 212 -35.89 7.14 6.20
N PHE A 213 -35.99 7.37 7.51
CA PHE A 213 -36.29 6.34 8.50
C PHE A 213 -37.62 5.65 8.20
N ARG A 214 -38.66 6.43 7.85
CA ARG A 214 -39.97 5.90 7.45
C ARG A 214 -39.89 5.08 6.17
N CYS A 215 -39.15 5.54 5.16
CA CYS A 215 -38.93 4.78 3.94
C CYS A 215 -38.10 3.51 4.19
N ALA A 216 -37.09 3.56 5.06
CA ALA A 216 -36.25 2.41 5.37
C ALA A 216 -37.04 1.30 6.10
N ALA A 217 -38.01 1.67 6.94
CA ALA A 217 -38.87 0.74 7.66
C ALA A 217 -40.05 0.20 6.81
N ALA A 218 -40.34 0.79 5.65
CA ALA A 218 -41.41 0.36 4.78
C ALA A 218 -41.05 -0.89 3.96
N PHE A 219 -42.06 -1.69 3.63
CA PHE A 219 -41.92 -2.83 2.71
C PHE A 219 -42.23 -2.40 1.28
N TYR A 220 -41.40 -2.85 0.34
CA TYR A 220 -41.55 -2.57 -1.08
C TYR A 220 -41.64 -3.86 -1.87
N LYS A 221 -42.30 -3.80 -3.03
CA LYS A 221 -42.42 -4.94 -3.93
C LYS A 221 -41.07 -5.37 -4.51
N ASP A 222 -40.24 -4.39 -4.85
CA ASP A 222 -38.92 -4.59 -5.44
C ASP A 222 -37.95 -3.43 -5.12
N GLU A 223 -36.68 -3.61 -5.51
CA GLU A 223 -35.61 -2.64 -5.29
C GLU A 223 -35.84 -1.32 -6.06
N SER A 224 -36.58 -1.33 -7.17
CA SER A 224 -36.86 -0.15 -8.00
C SER A 224 -37.86 0.79 -7.31
N GLU A 225 -38.95 0.24 -6.79
CA GLU A 225 -39.91 1.01 -5.97
C GLU A 225 -39.23 1.58 -4.73
N ARG A 226 -38.40 0.76 -4.07
CA ARG A 226 -37.64 1.20 -2.88
C ARG A 226 -36.67 2.33 -3.19
N GLN A 227 -35.91 2.21 -4.28
CA GLN A 227 -34.98 3.25 -4.73
C GLN A 227 -35.72 4.56 -5.00
N LYS A 228 -36.87 4.52 -5.70
CA LYS A 228 -37.67 5.72 -5.98
C LYS A 228 -38.11 6.43 -4.70
N ALA A 229 -38.44 5.67 -3.66
CA ALA A 229 -38.86 6.24 -2.38
C ALA A 229 -37.72 6.94 -1.64
N ILE A 230 -36.49 6.43 -1.68
CA ILE A 230 -35.37 7.00 -0.92
C ILE A 230 -34.56 8.05 -1.68
N LYS A 231 -34.61 8.06 -3.01
CA LYS A 231 -33.68 8.81 -3.87
C LYS A 231 -33.54 10.29 -3.49
N THR A 232 -34.66 11.03 -3.51
CA THR A 232 -34.64 12.47 -3.27
C THR A 232 -34.31 12.80 -1.81
N ILE A 233 -34.78 11.97 -0.88
CA ILE A 233 -34.52 12.13 0.55
C ILE A 233 -33.03 11.97 0.83
N LEU A 234 -32.40 10.95 0.25
CA LEU A 234 -30.99 10.69 0.48
C LEU A 234 -30.10 11.74 -0.20
N ASP A 235 -30.46 12.21 -1.40
CA ASP A 235 -29.77 13.33 -2.04
C ASP A 235 -29.81 14.59 -1.15
N GLY A 236 -30.96 14.89 -0.54
CA GLY A 236 -31.13 15.99 0.41
C GLY A 236 -30.33 15.81 1.69
N ALA A 237 -30.40 14.62 2.30
CA ALA A 237 -29.67 14.28 3.53
C ALA A 237 -28.15 14.27 3.33
N LEU A 238 -27.67 13.81 2.19
CA LEU A 238 -26.25 13.86 1.85
C LEU A 238 -25.83 15.28 1.46
N GLY A 239 -26.75 16.15 1.01
CA GLY A 239 -26.49 17.53 0.61
C GLY A 239 -26.06 17.71 -0.86
N ALA A 240 -26.26 16.71 -1.72
CA ALA A 240 -25.99 16.79 -3.16
C ALA A 240 -26.76 15.72 -3.94
N THR A 241 -27.11 16.05 -5.18
CA THR A 241 -27.79 15.14 -6.10
C THR A 241 -26.85 14.04 -6.58
N GLY A 242 -27.26 12.79 -6.36
CA GLY A 242 -26.55 11.62 -6.87
C GLY A 242 -26.89 11.29 -8.32
N ASN A 243 -26.03 10.50 -8.95
CA ASN A 243 -26.29 9.84 -10.22
C ASN A 243 -26.89 8.46 -9.93
N TRP A 244 -28.20 8.34 -10.09
CA TRP A 244 -28.95 7.13 -9.77
C TRP A 244 -29.12 6.26 -11.01
N GLN A 245 -28.80 4.97 -10.89
CA GLN A 245 -28.94 3.99 -11.98
C GLN A 245 -28.18 4.40 -13.26
N LEU A 246 -27.07 5.14 -13.11
CA LEU A 246 -26.23 5.55 -14.23
C LEU A 246 -25.36 4.37 -14.66
N SER A 247 -25.47 3.97 -15.93
CA SER A 247 -24.59 2.96 -16.51
C SER A 247 -23.23 3.58 -16.84
N LEU A 248 -22.16 2.99 -16.30
CA LEU A 248 -20.79 3.41 -16.54
C LEU A 248 -20.18 2.55 -17.65
N GLY A 249 -20.45 2.91 -18.91
CA GLY A 249 -20.00 2.15 -20.08
C GLY A 249 -18.48 1.91 -20.14
N TRP A 250 -17.68 2.82 -19.59
CA TRP A 250 -16.23 2.72 -19.52
C TRP A 250 -15.71 1.82 -18.36
N ALA A 251 -16.59 1.37 -17.46
CA ALA A 251 -16.29 0.50 -16.32
C ALA A 251 -17.14 -0.78 -16.37
N ASP A 252 -17.01 -1.57 -17.44
CA ASP A 252 -17.80 -2.81 -17.67
C ASP A 252 -19.32 -2.62 -17.65
N SER A 253 -19.82 -1.41 -17.94
CA SER A 253 -21.26 -1.10 -17.87
C SER A 253 -21.89 -1.41 -16.52
N ILE A 254 -21.12 -1.29 -15.43
CA ILE A 254 -21.70 -1.36 -14.08
C ILE A 254 -22.75 -0.26 -13.90
N LYS A 255 -23.70 -0.52 -13.01
CA LYS A 255 -24.84 0.34 -12.77
C LYS A 255 -25.15 0.42 -11.28
N PRO A 256 -24.32 1.14 -10.50
CA PRO A 256 -24.58 1.34 -9.09
C PRO A 256 -25.96 1.98 -8.88
N VAL A 257 -26.61 1.65 -7.77
CA VAL A 257 -27.93 2.22 -7.44
C VAL A 257 -27.84 3.74 -7.31
N GLY A 258 -26.80 4.24 -6.61
CA GLY A 258 -26.49 5.67 -6.51
C GLY A 258 -24.98 5.92 -6.51
N SER A 259 -24.55 7.04 -7.09
CA SER A 259 -23.14 7.45 -7.08
C SER A 259 -22.97 8.97 -7.09
N TRP A 260 -22.06 9.49 -6.28
CA TRP A 260 -21.76 10.92 -6.15
C TRP A 260 -20.32 11.17 -6.58
N TRP A 261 -20.09 12.22 -7.37
CA TRP A 261 -18.82 12.43 -8.06
C TRP A 261 -18.32 13.87 -7.89
N ASN A 262 -16.99 14.03 -7.83
CA ASN A 262 -16.31 15.29 -8.11
C ASN A 262 -15.67 15.17 -9.50
N GLU A 263 -16.36 15.64 -10.53
CA GLU A 263 -16.01 15.43 -11.93
C GLU A 263 -15.76 13.96 -12.30
N HIS A 264 -14.51 13.52 -12.23
CA HIS A 264 -14.08 12.17 -12.58
C HIS A 264 -13.82 11.28 -11.36
N PHE A 265 -13.85 11.82 -10.15
CA PHE A 265 -13.54 11.07 -8.93
C PHE A 265 -14.79 10.69 -8.16
N LEU A 266 -14.89 9.41 -7.80
CA LEU A 266 -16.01 8.88 -7.03
C LEU A 266 -15.87 9.29 -5.56
N LEU A 267 -16.92 9.90 -5.00
CA LEU A 267 -16.98 10.34 -3.60
C LEU A 267 -17.76 9.33 -2.75
N LEU A 268 -18.95 8.95 -3.22
CA LEU A 268 -19.82 7.97 -2.57
C LEU A 268 -20.40 7.01 -3.60
N VAL A 269 -20.54 5.74 -3.25
CA VAL A 269 -21.27 4.74 -4.03
C VAL A 269 -22.24 4.00 -3.13
N LEU A 270 -23.44 3.77 -3.66
CA LEU A 270 -24.55 3.17 -2.94
C LEU A 270 -25.07 1.95 -3.69
N GLU A 271 -25.30 0.90 -2.91
CA GLU A 271 -26.00 -0.30 -3.32
C GLU A 271 -27.15 -0.60 -2.38
N LEU A 272 -28.20 -1.20 -2.93
CA LEU A 272 -29.47 -1.41 -2.24
C LEU A 272 -29.98 -2.83 -2.45
N LYS A 273 -30.47 -3.43 -1.36
CA LYS A 273 -31.13 -4.74 -1.33
C LYS A 273 -32.46 -4.62 -0.62
N ASN A 274 -33.51 -5.13 -1.24
CA ASN A 274 -34.86 -4.99 -0.67
C ASN A 274 -35.00 -5.78 0.63
N THR A 275 -34.42 -6.99 0.69
CA THR A 275 -34.61 -7.94 1.80
C THR A 275 -33.27 -8.48 2.28
N LEU A 276 -33.11 -8.57 3.61
CA LEU A 276 -31.91 -9.16 4.22
C LEU A 276 -31.75 -10.63 3.81
N GLY A 277 -30.56 -10.99 3.34
CA GLY A 277 -30.23 -12.36 2.92
C GLY A 277 -30.64 -12.72 1.49
N LEU A 278 -31.30 -11.82 0.75
CA LEU A 278 -31.62 -12.01 -0.67
C LEU A 278 -30.76 -11.09 -1.55
N HIS A 279 -30.39 -11.58 -2.73
CA HIS A 279 -29.66 -10.81 -3.76
C HIS A 279 -28.25 -10.33 -3.38
N GLY A 280 -27.65 -10.90 -2.33
CA GLY A 280 -26.27 -10.68 -1.90
C GLY A 280 -26.10 -9.54 -0.88
N ASP A 281 -24.85 -9.22 -0.56
CA ASP A 281 -24.48 -8.16 0.38
C ASP A 281 -24.35 -6.82 -0.36
N ALA A 282 -25.10 -5.80 0.09
CA ALA A 282 -25.11 -4.48 -0.54
C ALA A 282 -23.75 -3.77 -0.43
N LEU A 283 -23.13 -3.76 0.76
CA LEU A 283 -21.88 -3.05 1.00
C LEU A 283 -20.73 -3.68 0.22
N LEU A 284 -20.68 -5.02 0.15
CA LEU A 284 -19.73 -5.76 -0.66
C LEU A 284 -19.94 -5.49 -2.16
N GLN A 285 -21.18 -5.36 -2.62
CA GLN A 285 -21.46 -5.01 -4.01
C GLN A 285 -20.91 -3.61 -4.33
N ALA A 286 -21.15 -2.62 -3.45
CA ALA A 286 -20.62 -1.27 -3.59
C ALA A 286 -19.08 -1.24 -3.60
N ALA A 287 -18.43 -2.07 -2.77
CA ALA A 287 -16.97 -2.23 -2.80
C ALA A 287 -16.47 -2.78 -4.15
N PHE A 288 -17.24 -3.69 -4.76
CA PHE A 288 -16.91 -4.28 -6.06
C PHE A 288 -17.17 -3.33 -7.23
N ASP A 289 -18.21 -2.48 -7.16
CA ASP A 289 -18.40 -1.36 -8.08
C ASP A 289 -17.22 -0.41 -8.03
N TYR A 290 -16.79 -0.02 -6.83
CA TYR A 290 -15.61 0.80 -6.61
C TYR A 290 -14.35 0.16 -7.21
N PHE A 291 -14.11 -1.14 -6.97
CA PHE A 291 -13.00 -1.88 -7.57
C PHE A 291 -13.02 -1.77 -9.10
N LYS A 292 -14.18 -2.04 -9.73
CA LYS A 292 -14.30 -1.93 -11.18
C LYS A 292 -14.04 -0.52 -11.69
N ILE A 293 -14.37 0.52 -10.93
CA ILE A 293 -14.11 1.92 -11.28
C ILE A 293 -12.61 2.22 -11.27
N VAL A 294 -11.92 1.99 -10.14
CA VAL A 294 -10.50 2.36 -9.98
C VAL A 294 -9.54 1.50 -10.79
N SER A 295 -9.96 0.30 -11.19
CA SER A 295 -9.20 -0.59 -12.05
C SER A 295 -9.05 -0.12 -13.50
N ARG A 296 -9.78 0.91 -13.94
CA ARG A 296 -9.76 1.37 -15.33
C ARG A 296 -8.56 2.22 -15.68
N GLU A 297 -8.16 2.14 -16.96
CA GLU A 297 -7.04 2.89 -17.52
C GLU A 297 -7.21 4.40 -17.39
N LYS A 298 -8.47 4.88 -17.37
CA LYS A 298 -8.82 6.29 -17.09
C LYS A 298 -8.17 6.83 -15.81
N TYR A 299 -7.91 5.99 -14.82
CA TYR A 299 -7.30 6.42 -13.55
C TYR A 299 -5.78 6.24 -13.49
N LYS A 300 -5.16 5.65 -14.52
CA LYS A 300 -3.74 5.30 -14.50
C LYS A 300 -2.83 6.47 -14.18
N GLU A 301 -3.07 7.64 -14.78
CA GLU A 301 -2.25 8.84 -14.53
C GLU A 301 -2.32 9.33 -13.07
N PHE A 302 -3.42 9.03 -12.36
CA PHE A 302 -3.68 9.46 -10.99
C PHE A 302 -3.23 8.44 -9.94
N ARG A 303 -2.96 7.18 -10.31
CA ARG A 303 -2.58 6.11 -9.37
C ARG A 303 -1.33 6.45 -8.53
N GLN A 304 -0.45 7.28 -9.08
CA GLN A 304 0.75 7.74 -8.36
C GLN A 304 0.52 8.93 -7.43
N TYR A 305 -0.66 9.56 -7.45
CA TYR A 305 -0.97 10.76 -6.67
C TYR A 305 -2.16 10.57 -5.72
N CYS A 306 -2.96 9.54 -5.94
CA CYS A 306 -4.25 9.34 -5.31
C CYS A 306 -4.46 7.88 -4.93
N ASN A 307 -4.96 7.65 -3.72
CA ASN A 307 -5.42 6.34 -3.25
C ASN A 307 -6.95 6.18 -3.40
N PHE A 308 -7.59 7.06 -4.17
CA PHE A 308 -9.01 7.03 -4.52
C PHE A 308 -9.96 6.78 -3.33
N PRO A 309 -9.89 7.60 -2.26
CA PRO A 309 -10.73 7.42 -1.08
C PRO A 309 -12.22 7.55 -1.44
N VAL A 310 -13.04 6.62 -0.94
CA VAL A 310 -14.48 6.60 -1.21
C VAL A 310 -15.27 6.19 0.03
N VAL A 311 -16.50 6.69 0.14
CA VAL A 311 -17.52 6.18 1.08
C VAL A 311 -18.43 5.17 0.38
N LEU A 312 -18.59 4.01 1.00
CA LEU A 312 -19.47 2.93 0.54
C LEU A 312 -20.75 2.92 1.39
N ILE A 313 -21.91 2.92 0.75
CA ILE A 313 -23.21 2.89 1.42
C ILE A 313 -23.95 1.62 1.01
N GLY A 314 -24.25 0.76 1.99
CA GLY A 314 -25.11 -0.41 1.81
C GLY A 314 -26.45 -0.19 2.48
N ILE A 315 -27.56 -0.36 1.76
CA ILE A 315 -28.89 -0.35 2.35
C ILE A 315 -29.54 -1.72 2.11
N THR A 316 -29.81 -2.47 3.18
CA THR A 316 -30.39 -3.82 3.07
C THR A 316 -31.57 -3.96 4.02
N ALA A 317 -32.80 -4.15 3.52
CA ALA A 317 -34.00 -4.01 4.34
C ALA A 317 -33.90 -2.72 5.20
N ASN A 318 -34.28 -2.74 6.47
CA ASN A 318 -34.17 -1.60 7.36
C ASN A 318 -32.75 -1.32 7.91
N ARG A 319 -31.69 -1.95 7.38
CA ARG A 319 -30.31 -1.76 7.80
C ARG A 319 -29.57 -0.78 6.90
N LEU A 320 -28.87 0.17 7.51
CA LEU A 320 -27.90 1.05 6.88
C LEU A 320 -26.48 0.62 7.29
N GLU A 321 -25.61 0.42 6.31
CA GLU A 321 -24.19 0.14 6.52
C GLU A 321 -23.34 1.20 5.83
N ILE A 322 -22.35 1.70 6.56
CA ILE A 322 -21.35 2.65 6.05
C ILE A 322 -19.99 1.97 6.10
N GLY A 323 -19.33 1.91 4.96
CA GLY A 323 -17.93 1.53 4.82
C GLY A 323 -17.15 2.62 4.13
N VAL A 324 -15.82 2.49 4.15
CA VAL A 324 -14.91 3.36 3.42
C VAL A 324 -13.85 2.50 2.74
N ALA A 325 -13.32 2.97 1.62
CA ALA A 325 -12.28 2.25 0.90
C ALA A 325 -11.18 3.16 0.35
N VAL A 326 -9.98 2.58 0.24
CA VAL A 326 -8.81 3.17 -0.43
C VAL A 326 -8.14 2.11 -1.30
N CYS A 327 -7.50 2.55 -2.39
CA CYS A 327 -6.72 1.73 -3.31
C CYS A 327 -5.23 2.10 -3.19
N VAL A 328 -4.45 1.23 -2.57
CA VAL A 328 -2.99 1.39 -2.39
C VAL A 328 -2.21 0.29 -3.09
N GLY A 329 -2.81 -0.28 -4.15
CA GLY A 329 -2.45 -1.56 -4.75
C GLY A 329 -3.57 -2.56 -4.53
N PRO A 330 -3.64 -3.20 -3.35
CA PRO A 330 -4.87 -3.78 -2.88
C PRO A 330 -5.88 -2.69 -2.51
N ILE A 331 -7.17 -3.06 -2.53
CA ILE A 331 -8.24 -2.23 -1.98
C ILE A 331 -8.48 -2.64 -0.53
N TYR A 332 -8.30 -1.71 0.39
CA TYR A 332 -8.68 -1.89 1.78
C TYR A 332 -10.05 -1.28 2.01
N VAL A 333 -10.96 -2.06 2.61
CA VAL A 333 -12.31 -1.63 2.98
C VAL A 333 -12.45 -1.74 4.50
N THR A 334 -12.97 -0.69 5.13
CA THR A 334 -13.28 -0.68 6.56
C THR A 334 -14.75 -0.37 6.76
N ARG A 335 -15.49 -1.27 7.42
CA ARG A 335 -16.87 -1.01 7.84
C ARG A 335 -16.84 -0.12 9.08
N LEU A 336 -17.47 1.04 8.99
CA LEU A 336 -17.50 2.05 10.06
C LEU A 336 -18.76 1.97 10.91
N LEU A 337 -19.91 1.70 10.28
CA LEU A 337 -21.19 1.71 10.97
C LEU A 337 -22.13 0.65 10.40
N THR A 338 -22.85 -0.03 11.28
CA THR A 338 -24.07 -0.77 10.97
C THR A 338 -25.17 -0.25 11.88
N LEU A 339 -26.27 0.20 11.29
CA LEU A 339 -27.41 0.77 12.01
C LEU A 339 -28.71 0.10 11.52
N ASP A 340 -29.36 -0.63 12.42
CA ASP A 340 -30.69 -1.20 12.20
C ASP A 340 -31.76 -0.16 12.56
N LEU A 341 -32.63 0.17 11.61
CA LEU A 341 -33.64 1.24 11.75
C LEU A 341 -35.01 0.61 12.07
N SER A 342 -35.49 0.76 13.29
CA SER A 342 -36.79 0.23 13.74
C SER A 342 -37.72 1.33 14.25
N LEU A 343 -38.97 1.34 13.76
CA LEU A 343 -40.04 2.20 14.29
C LEU A 343 -40.53 1.64 15.64
N ASP A 344 -39.72 1.78 16.68
CA ASP A 344 -39.99 1.33 18.04
C ASP A 344 -39.98 2.51 19.05
N PHE A 345 -40.02 2.19 20.35
CA PHE A 345 -40.00 3.18 21.43
C PHE A 345 -38.77 4.11 21.42
N LEU A 346 -37.69 3.73 20.71
CA LEU A 346 -36.45 4.49 20.60
C LEU A 346 -36.34 5.24 19.26
N ALA A 347 -37.37 5.21 18.41
CA ALA A 347 -37.34 5.81 17.07
C ALA A 347 -36.89 7.28 17.06
N SER A 348 -37.30 8.09 18.04
CA SER A 348 -36.86 9.50 18.14
C SER A 348 -35.33 9.62 18.29
N ASN A 349 -34.72 8.82 19.17
CA ASN A 349 -33.26 8.81 19.35
C ASN A 349 -32.56 8.27 18.10
N SER A 350 -33.13 7.24 17.47
CA SER A 350 -32.58 6.65 16.24
C SER A 350 -32.62 7.63 15.06
N ILE A 351 -33.67 8.45 14.94
CA ILE A 351 -33.78 9.51 13.92
C ILE A 351 -32.72 10.59 14.14
N VAL A 352 -32.54 11.06 15.38
CA VAL A 352 -31.50 12.06 15.68
C VAL A 352 -30.10 11.50 15.42
N ARG A 353 -29.85 10.23 15.79
CA ARG A 353 -28.61 9.54 15.47
C ARG A 353 -28.40 9.44 13.96
N LEU A 354 -29.44 9.09 13.20
CA LEU A 354 -29.37 9.01 11.74
C LEU A 354 -29.10 10.38 11.10
N ALA A 355 -29.69 11.46 11.60
CA ALA A 355 -29.41 12.83 11.15
C ALA A 355 -27.92 13.17 11.31
N ARG A 356 -27.32 12.80 12.45
CA ARG A 356 -25.88 12.99 12.71
C ARG A 356 -25.01 12.16 11.77
N VAL A 357 -25.43 10.93 11.45
CA VAL A 357 -24.75 10.08 10.44
C VAL A 357 -24.79 10.76 9.07
N PHE A 358 -25.94 11.24 8.62
CA PHE A 358 -26.06 11.94 7.34
C PHE A 358 -25.25 13.23 7.29
N HIS A 359 -25.26 14.01 8.37
CA HIS A 359 -24.40 15.19 8.48
C HIS A 359 -22.91 14.82 8.36
N ALA A 360 -22.46 13.78 9.07
CA ALA A 360 -21.08 13.31 8.97
C ALA A 360 -20.70 12.86 7.54
N LEU A 361 -21.61 12.20 6.84
CA LEU A 361 -21.43 11.79 5.45
C LEU A 361 -21.36 13.00 4.50
N SER A 362 -22.22 14.00 4.69
CA SER A 362 -22.18 15.25 3.93
C SER A 362 -20.84 15.96 4.13
N SER A 363 -20.39 16.13 5.37
CA SER A 363 -19.10 16.77 5.66
C SER A 363 -17.92 15.99 5.06
N CYS A 364 -17.91 14.65 5.18
CA CYS A 364 -16.87 13.83 4.56
C CYS A 364 -16.86 13.96 3.04
N ARG A 365 -18.02 14.06 2.39
CA ARG A 365 -18.09 14.31 0.95
C ARG A 365 -17.39 15.61 0.58
N ASP A 366 -17.68 16.69 1.30
CA ASP A 366 -17.12 18.01 1.02
C ASP A 366 -15.60 18.01 1.22
N GLU A 367 -15.11 17.33 2.25
CA GLU A 367 -13.67 17.11 2.47
C GLU A 367 -13.01 16.30 1.35
N LEU A 368 -13.69 15.25 0.84
CA LEU A 368 -13.20 14.48 -0.30
C LEU A 368 -13.20 15.31 -1.58
N GLN A 369 -14.14 16.23 -1.78
CA GLN A 369 -14.12 17.16 -2.93
C GLN A 369 -12.85 18.02 -2.92
N ILE A 370 -12.54 18.63 -1.77
CA ILE A 370 -11.32 19.43 -1.56
C ILE A 370 -10.08 18.57 -1.81
N TYR A 371 -10.05 17.34 -1.29
CA TYR A 371 -8.94 16.41 -1.54
C TYR A 371 -8.75 16.13 -3.05
N TYR A 372 -9.83 15.85 -3.79
CA TYR A 372 -9.75 15.56 -5.22
C TYR A 372 -9.43 16.79 -6.09
N GLU A 373 -9.74 18.01 -5.64
CA GLU A 373 -9.21 19.25 -6.24
C GLU A 373 -7.68 19.29 -6.14
N GLY A 374 -7.11 18.95 -4.98
CA GLY A 374 -5.66 18.85 -4.80
C GLY A 374 -5.00 17.77 -5.67
N VAL A 375 -5.66 16.63 -5.84
CA VAL A 375 -5.19 15.54 -6.73
C VAL A 375 -5.14 15.98 -8.19
N ARG A 376 -6.17 16.69 -8.68
CA ARG A 376 -6.20 17.22 -10.05
C ARG A 376 -5.04 18.17 -10.34
N ASN A 377 -4.70 18.99 -9.35
CA ASN A 377 -3.57 19.91 -9.41
C ASN A 377 -2.21 19.23 -9.14
N LYS A 378 -2.17 17.90 -8.97
CA LYS A 378 -0.97 17.08 -8.72
C LYS A 378 -0.09 17.66 -7.59
N ILE A 379 -0.73 18.19 -6.54
CA ILE A 379 -0.06 18.84 -5.40
C ILE A 379 0.76 17.82 -4.59
N SER A 380 0.29 16.58 -4.49
CA SER A 380 0.92 15.52 -3.70
C SER A 380 2.21 14.99 -4.34
N ARG A 381 3.20 14.66 -3.51
CA ARG A 381 4.41 13.95 -3.95
C ARG A 381 4.04 12.60 -4.55
N ARG A 382 4.70 12.19 -5.64
CA ARG A 382 4.53 10.88 -6.26
C ARG A 382 4.66 9.74 -5.24
N LEU A 383 3.73 8.78 -5.33
CA LEU A 383 3.55 7.59 -4.50
C LEU A 383 3.32 7.83 -3.00
N SER A 384 3.27 9.09 -2.53
CA SER A 384 2.98 9.38 -1.12
C SER A 384 1.60 8.84 -0.69
N CYS A 385 0.64 8.78 -1.62
CA CYS A 385 -0.70 8.24 -1.37
C CYS A 385 -0.74 6.74 -1.02
N LEU A 386 0.33 5.99 -1.28
CA LEU A 386 0.43 4.57 -0.93
C LEU A 386 0.82 4.33 0.52
N TYR A 387 1.28 5.38 1.21
CA TYR A 387 1.72 5.32 2.60
C TYR A 387 0.65 5.86 3.55
N PRO A 388 0.66 5.45 4.83
CA PRO A 388 -0.27 5.98 5.82
C PRO A 388 -0.17 7.51 5.95
N ASN A 389 -1.33 8.15 6.11
CA ASN A 389 -1.48 9.55 6.50
C ASN A 389 -2.44 9.59 7.71
N PRO A 390 -1.96 9.15 8.88
CA PRO A 390 -2.80 8.92 10.04
C PRO A 390 -3.35 10.22 10.62
N THR A 391 -4.50 10.13 11.28
CA THR A 391 -5.12 11.22 12.04
C THR A 391 -5.04 10.90 13.53
N PRO A 392 -4.58 11.83 14.38
CA PRO A 392 -4.54 11.59 15.83
C PRO A 392 -5.97 11.46 16.38
N ILE A 393 -6.16 10.69 17.44
CA ILE A 393 -7.47 10.60 18.12
C ILE A 393 -7.81 11.95 18.78
N ASP A 394 -6.81 12.58 19.40
CA ASP A 394 -6.92 13.91 19.97
C ASP A 394 -6.39 14.94 18.94
N PRO A 395 -7.24 15.84 18.41
CA PRO A 395 -6.83 16.85 17.45
C PRO A 395 -5.74 17.81 17.97
N SER A 396 -5.54 17.91 19.28
CA SER A 396 -4.46 18.71 19.87
C SER A 396 -3.09 18.03 19.83
N THR A 397 -3.03 16.73 19.53
CA THR A 397 -1.78 15.98 19.43
C THR A 397 -1.16 16.20 18.05
N GLU A 398 0.03 16.81 18.01
CA GLU A 398 0.80 16.92 16.77
C GLU A 398 1.51 15.60 16.45
N LEU A 399 1.27 15.08 15.25
CA LEU A 399 1.97 13.89 14.77
C LEU A 399 3.34 14.25 14.18
N PRO A 400 4.36 13.38 14.32
CA PRO A 400 5.65 13.57 13.70
C PRO A 400 5.54 13.70 12.17
N GLN A 401 6.21 14.70 11.60
CA GLN A 401 6.24 14.92 10.16
C GLN A 401 7.25 13.98 9.49
N LEU A 402 6.75 13.12 8.60
CA LEU A 402 7.49 11.99 8.03
C LEU A 402 7.50 12.03 6.51
N ILE A 403 8.64 11.65 5.91
CA ILE A 403 8.73 11.35 4.47
C ILE A 403 8.95 9.86 4.33
N TYR A 404 7.89 9.12 3.97
CA TYR A 404 7.98 7.68 3.73
C TYR A 404 8.87 7.39 2.52
N LYS A 405 9.73 6.37 2.70
CA LYS A 405 10.71 5.94 1.70
C LYS A 405 10.33 4.59 1.12
N GLN A 406 10.17 3.59 1.98
CA GLN A 406 10.02 2.20 1.55
C GLN A 406 9.12 1.42 2.50
N PHE A 407 8.50 0.37 1.97
CA PHE A 407 7.84 -0.64 2.80
C PHE A 407 8.87 -1.57 3.45
N LEU A 408 8.58 -2.05 4.66
CA LEU A 408 9.38 -3.06 5.36
C LEU A 408 8.63 -4.38 5.46
N SER A 409 9.36 -5.47 5.31
CA SER A 409 8.89 -6.79 5.68
C SER A 409 8.76 -6.90 7.20
N PRO A 410 7.97 -7.86 7.72
CA PRO A 410 7.97 -8.18 9.14
C PRO A 410 9.35 -8.57 9.70
N ALA A 411 10.30 -8.96 8.84
CA ALA A 411 11.68 -9.27 9.21
C ALA A 411 12.61 -8.04 9.15
N GLY A 412 12.07 -6.83 8.96
CA GLY A 412 12.84 -5.58 8.91
C GLY A 412 13.63 -5.36 7.61
N GLN A 413 13.32 -6.12 6.56
CA GLN A 413 13.97 -5.99 5.24
C GLN A 413 13.17 -5.06 4.32
N PRO A 414 13.80 -4.11 3.60
CA PRO A 414 13.11 -3.28 2.63
C PRO A 414 12.46 -4.09 1.50
N ILE A 415 11.27 -3.65 1.05
CA ILE A 415 10.51 -4.31 -0.02
C ILE A 415 10.33 -3.35 -1.20
N SER A 416 10.85 -3.73 -2.37
CA SER A 416 10.68 -3.02 -3.65
C SER A 416 9.40 -3.41 -4.41
N ASN A 417 8.32 -3.68 -3.67
CA ASN A 417 7.01 -4.13 -4.17
C ASN A 417 5.92 -3.63 -3.22
N ILE A 418 4.65 -3.68 -3.65
CA ILE A 418 3.52 -3.38 -2.77
C ILE A 418 3.39 -4.47 -1.72
N VAL A 419 3.35 -4.06 -0.45
CA VAL A 419 3.20 -4.98 0.67
C VAL A 419 1.77 -5.46 0.80
N GLU A 420 1.64 -6.77 0.99
CA GLU A 420 0.38 -7.45 1.26
C GLU A 420 0.13 -7.48 2.77
N LEU A 421 -0.76 -6.62 3.28
CA LEU A 421 -1.14 -6.58 4.70
C LEU A 421 -2.28 -7.56 5.04
N ALA A 422 -2.57 -8.49 4.14
CA ALA A 422 -3.53 -9.57 4.35
C ALA A 422 -3.22 -10.36 5.62
N ASN A 423 -4.17 -10.42 6.55
CA ASN A 423 -4.05 -11.16 7.81
C ASN A 423 -2.80 -10.78 8.63
N LYS A 424 -2.24 -9.59 8.42
CA LYS A 424 -1.13 -9.05 9.22
C LYS A 424 -1.70 -8.26 10.40
N THR A 425 -1.01 -8.35 11.54
CA THR A 425 -1.38 -7.62 12.77
C THR A 425 -0.64 -6.30 12.91
N SER A 426 0.33 -6.04 12.05
CA SER A 426 1.10 -4.80 12.03
C SER A 426 1.59 -4.47 10.62
N ALA A 427 1.91 -3.19 10.42
CA ALA A 427 2.54 -2.68 9.20
C ALA A 427 3.80 -1.89 9.58
N LEU A 428 4.84 -2.02 8.76
CA LEU A 428 6.16 -1.41 8.98
C LEU A 428 6.61 -0.65 7.74
N TYR A 429 7.19 0.53 7.95
CA TYR A 429 7.68 1.41 6.89
C TYR A 429 9.00 2.06 7.29
N VAL A 430 9.87 2.32 6.33
CA VAL A 430 11.00 3.25 6.49
C VAL A 430 10.52 4.65 6.15
N ALA A 431 10.87 5.63 6.98
CA ALA A 431 10.63 7.03 6.72
C ALA A 431 11.81 7.89 7.18
N ILE A 432 11.84 9.14 6.72
CA ILE A 432 12.72 10.18 7.26
C ILE A 432 11.90 11.06 8.19
N LEU A 433 12.34 11.22 9.42
CA LEU A 433 11.80 12.19 10.37
C LEU A 433 12.30 13.58 9.97
N THR A 434 11.40 14.43 9.46
CA THR A 434 11.78 15.72 8.86
C THR A 434 12.47 16.68 9.83
N ALA A 435 12.09 16.63 11.11
CA ALA A 435 12.66 17.49 12.15
C ALA A 435 14.16 17.25 12.38
N THR A 436 14.64 16.00 12.22
CA THR A 436 16.02 15.60 12.48
C THR A 436 16.76 15.12 11.23
N ASN A 437 16.05 14.96 10.12
CA ASN A 437 16.52 14.30 8.89
C ASN A 437 17.11 12.89 9.15
N HIS A 438 16.59 12.19 10.17
CA HIS A 438 17.05 10.86 10.56
C HIS A 438 16.12 9.77 10.00
N GLU A 439 16.69 8.63 9.63
CA GLU A 439 15.92 7.49 9.14
C GLU A 439 15.31 6.70 10.32
N VAL A 440 14.01 6.47 10.22
CA VAL A 440 13.19 5.86 11.27
C VAL A 440 12.34 4.72 10.71
N VAL A 441 11.96 3.81 11.60
CA VAL A 441 10.92 2.82 11.34
C VAL A 441 9.60 3.35 11.90
N VAL A 442 8.56 3.33 11.05
CA VAL A 442 7.19 3.64 11.44
C VAL A 442 6.41 2.34 11.52
N LYS A 443 5.84 2.03 12.68
CA LYS A 443 5.01 0.84 12.92
C LYS A 443 3.57 1.24 13.23
N PHE A 444 2.63 0.50 12.66
CA PHE A 444 1.23 0.52 13.07
C PHE A 444 0.82 -0.84 13.62
N THR A 445 0.21 -0.86 14.81
CA THR A 445 -0.22 -2.10 15.49
C THR A 445 -1.34 -1.80 16.49
N ALA A 446 -2.16 -2.80 16.83
CA ALA A 446 -3.31 -2.60 17.73
C ALA A 446 -2.92 -2.40 19.21
N ARG A 447 -1.70 -2.80 19.59
CA ARG A 447 -1.22 -2.71 20.97
C ARG A 447 0.29 -2.50 21.00
N TYR A 448 0.75 -1.69 21.94
CA TYR A 448 2.16 -1.39 22.11
C TYR A 448 2.48 -1.02 23.55
N SER A 449 3.62 -1.50 24.06
CA SER A 449 4.11 -1.15 25.39
C SER A 449 5.21 -0.08 25.29
N GLU A 450 4.79 1.18 25.33
CA GLU A 450 5.70 2.33 25.37
C GLU A 450 6.66 2.28 26.56
N GLU A 451 6.16 1.93 27.75
CA GLU A 451 6.95 1.83 28.98
C GLU A 451 8.14 0.87 28.83
N ALA A 452 7.88 -0.37 28.43
CA ALA A 452 8.93 -1.37 28.19
C ALA A 452 9.95 -0.93 27.13
N HIS A 453 9.49 -0.28 26.05
CA HIS A 453 10.38 0.19 25.00
C HIS A 453 11.28 1.31 25.52
N ARG A 454 10.73 2.35 26.16
CA ARG A 454 11.52 3.46 26.71
C ARG A 454 12.55 2.98 27.73
N LEU A 455 12.14 2.07 28.63
CA LEU A 455 13.02 1.48 29.64
C LEU A 455 14.27 0.81 29.01
N LEU A 456 14.08 0.04 27.94
CA LEU A 456 15.21 -0.59 27.25
C LEU A 456 15.98 0.36 26.34
N ALA A 457 15.32 1.36 25.76
CA ALA A 457 15.98 2.38 24.95
C ALA A 457 16.95 3.23 25.79
N GLU A 458 16.55 3.61 27.01
CA GLU A 458 17.40 4.30 27.99
C GLU A 458 18.65 3.48 28.35
N ALA A 459 18.52 2.16 28.39
CA ALA A 459 19.63 1.23 28.62
C ALA A 459 20.42 0.88 27.34
N GLN A 460 20.12 1.49 26.19
CA GLN A 460 20.72 1.20 24.88
C GLN A 460 20.54 -0.27 24.43
N LEU A 461 19.47 -0.91 24.88
CA LEU A 461 19.07 -2.29 24.56
C LEU A 461 17.84 -2.35 23.65
N ALA A 462 17.33 -1.20 23.23
CA ALA A 462 16.29 -1.04 22.22
C ALA A 462 16.57 0.24 21.40
N PRO A 463 15.98 0.38 20.20
CA PRO A 463 16.10 1.60 19.42
C PRO A 463 15.52 2.81 20.17
N ALA A 464 15.97 4.03 19.87
CA ALA A 464 15.35 5.21 20.47
C ALA A 464 13.90 5.36 19.97
N LEU A 465 12.98 5.65 20.91
CA LEU A 465 11.57 5.84 20.63
C LEU A 465 11.23 7.34 20.51
N HIS A 466 10.96 7.80 19.27
CA HIS A 466 10.63 9.18 18.96
C HIS A 466 9.17 9.52 19.20
N TYR A 467 8.26 8.57 18.93
CA TYR A 467 6.83 8.78 19.12
C TYR A 467 6.12 7.45 19.38
N CYS A 468 5.12 7.48 20.27
CA CYS A 468 4.15 6.42 20.47
C CYS A 468 2.82 7.07 20.85
N GLY A 469 1.77 6.82 20.06
CA GLY A 469 0.45 7.40 20.33
C GLY A 469 -0.65 6.73 19.54
N ARG A 470 -1.90 6.86 20.02
CA ARG A 470 -3.07 6.30 19.35
C ARG A 470 -3.51 7.20 18.19
N VAL A 471 -3.87 6.56 17.08
CA VAL A 471 -4.42 7.20 15.88
C VAL A 471 -5.79 6.58 15.56
N VAL A 472 -6.60 7.29 14.77
CA VAL A 472 -7.88 6.78 14.30
C VAL A 472 -7.69 5.47 13.52
N GLY A 473 -8.65 4.55 13.67
CA GLY A 473 -8.53 3.16 13.20
C GLY A 473 -8.08 2.18 14.29
N ASP A 474 -8.12 2.60 15.56
CA ASP A 474 -7.76 1.79 16.74
C ASP A 474 -6.35 1.21 16.73
N LEU A 475 -5.40 1.94 16.13
CA LEU A 475 -3.99 1.57 16.09
C LEU A 475 -3.13 2.54 16.90
N PHE A 476 -2.00 2.02 17.36
CA PHE A 476 -0.85 2.82 17.74
C PHE A 476 -0.02 3.13 16.51
N MET A 477 0.46 4.36 16.42
CA MET A 477 1.56 4.77 15.57
C MET A 477 2.82 4.87 16.43
N ILE A 478 3.87 4.19 16.00
CA ILE A 478 5.17 4.15 16.67
C ILE A 478 6.23 4.62 15.68
N VAL A 479 7.08 5.56 16.11
CA VAL A 479 8.24 6.03 15.34
C VAL A 479 9.48 5.81 16.17
N MET A 480 10.41 4.99 15.67
CA MET A 480 11.64 4.61 16.38
C MET A 480 12.83 4.59 15.43
N ASP A 481 14.05 4.66 15.96
CA ASP A 481 15.27 4.56 15.15
C ASP A 481 15.30 3.28 14.32
N ARG A 482 15.82 3.38 13.10
CA ARG A 482 16.14 2.19 12.30
C ARG A 482 17.45 1.59 12.80
N VAL A 483 17.40 0.30 13.14
CA VAL A 483 18.59 -0.46 13.54
C VAL A 483 19.23 -1.09 12.32
N ASP A 484 20.50 -0.78 12.06
CA ASP A 484 21.33 -1.49 11.10
C ASP A 484 21.92 -2.75 11.75
N GLY A 485 21.06 -3.76 11.93
CA GLY A 485 21.39 -5.00 12.62
C GLY A 485 20.77 -6.23 11.95
N THR A 486 21.47 -7.35 12.03
CA THR A 486 21.02 -8.66 11.55
C THR A 486 20.25 -9.38 12.66
N SER A 487 19.06 -9.88 12.35
CA SER A 487 18.29 -10.66 13.35
C SER A 487 18.97 -12.00 13.65
N ILE A 488 18.78 -12.53 14.86
CA ILE A 488 19.29 -13.86 15.22
C ILE A 488 18.69 -14.95 14.32
N TRP A 489 17.44 -14.78 13.86
CA TRP A 489 16.84 -15.68 12.89
C TRP A 489 17.62 -15.71 11.58
N GLN A 490 18.04 -14.54 11.08
CA GLN A 490 18.83 -14.43 9.85
C GLN A 490 20.23 -15.04 10.03
N LEU A 491 20.92 -14.77 11.14
CA LEU A 491 22.21 -15.40 11.43
C LEU A 491 22.13 -16.94 11.41
N LYS A 492 21.04 -17.51 11.95
CA LYS A 492 20.81 -18.96 11.91
C LYS A 492 20.59 -19.48 10.49
N GLN A 493 19.82 -18.78 9.68
CA GLN A 493 19.61 -19.14 8.26
C GLN A 493 20.93 -19.13 7.50
N ASP A 494 21.75 -18.11 7.75
CA ASP A 494 23.06 -17.92 7.13
C ASP A 494 24.14 -18.82 7.75
N LYS A 495 23.78 -19.66 8.73
CA LYS A 495 24.70 -20.54 9.49
C LYS A 495 25.88 -19.78 10.11
N THR A 496 25.65 -18.51 10.43
CA THR A 496 26.62 -17.66 11.12
C THR A 496 26.52 -17.91 12.62
N PRO A 497 27.65 -18.13 13.33
CA PRO A 497 27.64 -18.32 14.78
C PRO A 497 27.02 -17.12 15.49
N ILE A 498 26.19 -17.39 16.51
CA ILE A 498 25.61 -16.34 17.34
C ILE A 498 26.72 -15.81 18.28
N PRO A 499 27.03 -14.51 18.26
CA PRO A 499 28.03 -13.93 19.14
C PRO A 499 27.66 -14.07 20.62
N SER A 500 28.64 -14.34 21.48
CA SER A 500 28.45 -14.53 22.94
C SER A 500 27.92 -13.29 23.67
N VAL A 501 28.08 -12.10 23.08
CA VAL A 501 27.50 -10.86 23.59
C VAL A 501 25.97 -10.87 23.54
N VAL A 502 25.37 -11.59 22.58
CA VAL A 502 23.92 -11.65 22.36
C VAL A 502 23.17 -12.17 23.58
N PRO A 503 23.39 -13.40 24.08
CA PRO A 503 22.67 -13.90 25.25
C PRO A 503 22.91 -13.03 26.49
N THR A 504 24.12 -12.50 26.67
CA THR A 504 24.47 -11.62 27.80
C THR A 504 23.62 -10.34 27.79
N LYS A 505 23.50 -9.68 26.63
CA LYS A 505 22.73 -8.45 26.49
C LYS A 505 21.22 -8.69 26.54
N VAL A 506 20.75 -9.82 26.01
CA VAL A 506 19.34 -10.21 26.13
C VAL A 506 18.98 -10.52 27.59
N GLU A 507 19.85 -11.19 28.35
CA GLU A 507 19.65 -11.42 29.79
C GLU A 507 19.62 -10.11 30.58
N GLU A 508 20.50 -9.17 30.24
CA GLU A 508 20.49 -7.81 30.81
C GLU A 508 19.17 -7.09 30.55
N ALA A 509 18.67 -7.11 29.31
CA ALA A 509 17.39 -6.49 28.94
C ALA A 509 16.20 -7.14 29.68
N VAL A 510 16.18 -8.47 29.76
CA VAL A 510 15.13 -9.21 30.47
C VAL A 510 15.15 -8.89 31.96
N ARG A 511 16.34 -8.80 32.58
CA ARG A 511 16.47 -8.39 33.98
C ARG A 511 15.88 -6.99 34.22
N ILE A 512 16.21 -6.01 33.38
CA ILE A 512 15.69 -4.64 33.49
C ILE A 512 14.16 -4.62 33.42
N LEU A 513 13.56 -5.36 32.48
CA LEU A 513 12.10 -5.50 32.39
C LEU A 513 11.52 -6.18 33.64
N HIS A 514 12.13 -7.26 34.09
CA HIS A 514 11.65 -8.05 35.23
C HIS A 514 11.73 -7.28 36.55
N ASP A 515 12.76 -6.47 36.74
CA ASP A 515 12.92 -5.59 37.91
C ASP A 515 11.78 -4.56 37.97
N ASN A 516 11.21 -4.20 36.81
CA ASN A 516 10.04 -3.33 36.67
C ASN A 516 8.71 -4.10 36.57
N ASN A 517 8.71 -5.40 36.86
CA ASN A 517 7.54 -6.30 36.76
C ASN A 517 6.91 -6.40 35.36
N ILE A 518 7.70 -6.17 34.32
CA ILE A 518 7.30 -6.31 32.93
C ILE A 518 7.82 -7.66 32.41
N VAL A 519 6.98 -8.39 31.69
CA VAL A 519 7.34 -9.58 30.90
C VAL A 519 7.31 -9.13 29.44
N HIS A 520 8.36 -9.40 28.66
CA HIS A 520 8.38 -9.04 27.24
C HIS A 520 7.38 -9.88 26.45
N GLY A 521 7.33 -11.18 26.73
CA GLY A 521 6.34 -12.12 26.18
C GLY A 521 6.58 -12.55 24.73
N ASP A 522 7.39 -11.84 23.96
CA ASP A 522 7.69 -12.17 22.55
C ASP A 522 9.19 -12.19 22.23
N LEU A 523 10.02 -12.65 23.17
CA LEU A 523 11.47 -12.79 22.97
C LEU A 523 11.76 -13.95 22.01
N ARG A 524 11.73 -13.66 20.70
CA ARG A 524 12.01 -14.62 19.62
C ARG A 524 13.20 -14.17 18.78
N ASP A 525 13.77 -15.12 18.04
CA ASP A 525 14.94 -14.90 17.19
C ASP A 525 14.80 -13.72 16.19
N PRO A 526 13.63 -13.44 15.60
CA PRO A 526 13.44 -12.27 14.73
C PRO A 526 13.45 -10.92 15.47
N ASN A 527 13.15 -10.92 16.77
CA ASN A 527 12.98 -9.72 17.59
C ASN A 527 14.27 -9.31 18.32
N ILE A 528 15.39 -9.98 18.03
CA ILE A 528 16.71 -9.70 18.58
C ILE A 528 17.62 -9.35 17.41
N LEU A 529 18.09 -8.11 17.36
CA LEU A 529 18.99 -7.60 16.32
C LEU A 529 20.41 -7.48 16.88
N TYR A 530 21.38 -7.98 16.12
CA TYR A 530 22.80 -7.85 16.39
C TYR A 530 23.46 -7.01 15.30
N SER A 531 24.20 -5.98 15.69
CA SER A 531 25.01 -5.18 14.78
C SER A 531 26.49 -5.47 14.99
N ALA A 532 27.15 -6.00 13.97
CA ALA A 532 28.57 -6.37 14.04
C ALA A 532 29.50 -5.14 14.10
N SER A 533 29.09 -4.02 13.50
CA SER A 533 29.90 -2.80 13.42
C SER A 533 30.01 -2.09 14.77
N SER A 534 28.91 -2.00 15.51
CA SER A 534 28.85 -1.42 16.86
C SER A 534 28.98 -2.45 17.99
N ASN A 535 29.02 -3.75 17.65
CA ASN A 535 28.94 -4.86 18.60
C ASN A 535 27.77 -4.71 19.60
N SER A 536 26.63 -4.20 19.12
CA SER A 536 25.45 -3.91 19.92
C SER A 536 24.31 -4.91 19.68
N VAL A 537 23.49 -5.11 20.70
CA VAL A 537 22.32 -5.99 20.66
C VAL A 537 21.11 -5.18 21.04
N MET A 538 20.08 -5.19 20.20
CA MET A 538 18.85 -4.45 20.43
C MET A 538 17.65 -5.37 20.33
N LEU A 539 16.74 -5.27 21.29
CA LEU A 539 15.42 -5.86 21.23
C LEU A 539 14.48 -4.95 20.45
N VAL A 540 13.65 -5.57 19.61
CA VAL A 540 12.59 -4.91 18.85
C VAL A 540 11.26 -5.64 19.06
N ASP A 541 10.18 -5.04 18.58
CA ASP A 541 8.81 -5.58 18.69
C ASP A 541 8.23 -5.61 20.12
N PHE A 542 7.80 -4.43 20.58
CA PHE A 542 7.18 -4.21 21.89
C PHE A 542 5.64 -4.25 21.84
N ASP A 543 5.05 -5.07 20.97
CA ASP A 543 3.59 -5.17 20.86
C ASP A 543 2.96 -5.94 22.04
N TRP A 544 3.75 -6.78 22.71
CA TRP A 544 3.29 -7.76 23.70
C TRP A 544 3.70 -7.49 25.14
N PRO A 545 4.79 -6.75 25.46
CA PRO A 545 5.20 -6.58 26.83
C PRO A 545 4.07 -6.11 27.75
N GLY A 546 4.06 -6.63 28.96
CA GLY A 546 3.02 -6.34 29.93
C GLY A 546 3.35 -6.83 31.33
N LYS A 547 2.53 -6.43 32.29
CA LYS A 547 2.76 -6.68 33.71
C LYS A 547 2.68 -8.18 34.05
N HIS A 548 3.69 -8.67 34.74
CA HIS A 548 3.78 -10.04 35.25
C HIS A 548 2.55 -10.44 36.06
N GLY A 549 1.98 -11.62 35.77
CA GLY A 549 0.83 -12.16 36.49
C GLY A 549 -0.51 -11.46 36.19
N VAL A 550 -0.52 -10.43 35.34
CA VAL A 550 -1.71 -9.61 35.05
C VAL A 550 -2.03 -9.59 33.56
N CYS A 551 -1.06 -9.22 32.73
CA CYS A 551 -1.25 -9.15 31.29
C CYS A 551 -1.34 -10.54 30.66
N ARG A 552 -2.03 -10.63 29.52
CA ARG A 552 -2.31 -11.89 28.82
C ARG A 552 -1.76 -11.89 27.41
N TYR A 553 -1.35 -13.07 26.94
CA TYR A 553 -1.00 -13.29 25.54
C TYR A 553 -2.18 -12.98 24.60
N PRO A 554 -1.92 -12.61 23.33
CA PRO A 554 -3.00 -12.45 22.36
C PRO A 554 -3.83 -13.73 22.25
N ALA A 555 -5.14 -13.57 22.07
CA ALA A 555 -6.02 -14.71 21.73
C ALA A 555 -5.67 -15.33 20.35
N THR A 556 -4.97 -14.58 19.51
CA THR A 556 -4.49 -15.00 18.18
C THR A 556 -3.09 -15.61 18.20
N LEU A 557 -2.51 -15.87 19.38
CA LEU A 557 -1.16 -16.43 19.50
C LEU A 557 -1.05 -17.75 18.73
N ASN A 558 -0.05 -17.83 17.86
CA ASN A 558 0.22 -19.05 17.09
C ASN A 558 0.88 -20.11 17.98
N ARG A 559 0.18 -21.23 18.19
CA ARG A 559 0.66 -22.36 19.00
C ARG A 559 1.74 -23.20 18.32
N SER A 560 1.98 -23.06 17.01
CA SER A 560 2.98 -23.88 16.30
C SER A 560 4.43 -23.42 16.50
N ALA A 561 4.65 -22.24 17.09
CA ALA A 561 5.98 -21.79 17.45
C ALA A 561 6.47 -22.47 18.74
N ASN A 562 7.79 -22.48 18.93
CA ASN A 562 8.42 -23.09 20.10
C ASN A 562 8.34 -22.15 21.31
N TRP A 563 7.34 -22.37 22.16
CA TRP A 563 7.08 -21.56 23.36
C TRP A 563 7.47 -22.27 24.66
N ALA A 564 7.70 -21.50 25.70
CA ALA A 564 7.82 -22.02 27.06
C ALA A 564 6.53 -22.70 27.53
N GLN A 565 6.64 -23.66 28.44
CA GLN A 565 5.48 -24.26 29.10
C GLN A 565 4.63 -23.18 29.79
N GLY A 566 3.31 -23.20 29.58
CA GLY A 566 2.38 -22.21 30.14
C GLY A 566 2.05 -21.05 29.20
N VAL A 567 2.78 -20.90 28.08
CA VAL A 567 2.44 -19.92 27.05
C VAL A 567 1.33 -20.47 26.15
N GLY A 568 0.25 -19.72 26.01
CA GLY A 568 -0.87 -20.08 25.15
C GLY A 568 -1.78 -18.89 24.85
N PRO A 569 -2.74 -19.04 23.91
CA PRO A 569 -3.73 -18.01 23.62
C PRO A 569 -4.46 -17.56 24.88
N TYR A 570 -4.39 -16.26 25.17
CA TYR A 570 -5.01 -15.62 26.34
C TYR A 570 -4.52 -16.10 27.72
N GLU A 571 -3.44 -16.88 27.77
CA GLU A 571 -2.79 -17.24 29.03
C GLU A 571 -2.08 -16.05 29.67
N THR A 572 -1.89 -16.11 30.98
CA THR A 572 -1.23 -15.06 31.76
C THR A 572 0.27 -15.03 31.46
N MET A 573 0.85 -13.83 31.30
CA MET A 573 2.28 -13.64 31.09
C MET A 573 3.05 -13.77 32.40
N LEU A 574 4.10 -14.60 32.38
CA LEU A 574 4.95 -14.91 33.52
C LEU A 574 6.43 -14.66 33.17
N LYS A 575 7.24 -14.22 34.14
CA LYS A 575 8.67 -13.88 33.94
C LYS A 575 9.48 -15.11 33.51
N GLU A 576 9.03 -16.27 33.93
CA GLU A 576 9.54 -17.59 33.60
C GLU A 576 9.50 -17.84 32.08
N HIS A 577 8.55 -17.24 31.36
CA HIS A 577 8.44 -17.39 29.91
C HIS A 577 9.62 -16.71 29.18
N ASP A 578 9.99 -15.50 29.61
CA ASP A 578 11.17 -14.80 29.09
C ASP A 578 12.47 -15.50 29.51
N SER A 579 12.54 -15.93 30.78
CA SER A 579 13.70 -16.64 31.33
C SER A 579 13.99 -17.94 30.56
N TRP A 580 12.95 -18.63 30.12
CA TRP A 580 13.08 -19.81 29.28
C TRP A 580 13.68 -19.47 27.90
N GLN A 581 13.28 -18.35 27.29
CA GLN A 581 13.84 -17.89 26.02
C GLN A 581 15.33 -17.50 26.15
N VAL A 582 15.71 -16.84 27.25
CA VAL A 582 17.11 -16.53 27.54
C VAL A 582 17.95 -17.81 27.64
N LYS A 583 17.48 -18.81 28.41
CA LYS A 583 18.15 -20.12 28.53
C LYS A 583 18.27 -20.85 27.19
N ARG A 584 17.21 -20.80 26.36
CA ARG A 584 17.24 -21.34 24.99
C ARG A 584 18.34 -20.68 24.16
N LEU A 585 18.48 -19.35 24.26
CA LEU A 585 19.47 -18.59 23.51
C LEU A 585 20.91 -18.87 23.99
N GLN A 586 21.11 -18.97 25.31
CA GLN A 586 22.40 -19.36 25.90
C GLN A 586 22.85 -20.74 25.40
N GLY A 587 21.94 -21.72 25.32
CA GLY A 587 22.24 -23.07 24.82
C GLY A 587 22.53 -23.16 23.31
N LEU A 588 22.34 -22.07 22.55
CA LEU A 588 22.65 -21.99 21.12
C LEU A 588 24.01 -21.34 20.85
N CYS A 589 24.63 -20.75 21.86
CA CYS A 589 25.96 -20.16 21.72
C CYS A 589 27.03 -21.24 21.97
N PRO A 590 28.07 -21.32 21.12
CA PRO A 590 29.12 -22.31 21.22
C PRO A 590 30.01 -22.15 22.45
#